data_AF-A0AAN8FHQ9-F1
#
_entry.id   AF-A0AAN8FHQ9-F1
#
_cell.length_a   1.000
_cell.length_b   1.000
_cell.length_c   1.000
_cell.angle_alpha   90.00
_cell.angle_beta   90.00
_cell.angle_gamma   90.00
#
_symmetry.space_group_name_H-M   'P 1'
#
loop_
_entity.id
_entity.type
_entity.pdbx_description
1 polymer ?
#
loop_
_entity_poly.entity_id
_entity_poly.type
_entity_poly.pdbx_seq_one_letter_code
_entity_poly.pdbx_strand_id
1 'polypeptide(L)'
;MFLQMDMLLLFVSTWVHSVLSDELILAQIVFRHGDRAPMAGSTSVESENYFFRGKEQLTNKGLQQAHELGLSLRRRYVDSGFLDGRYLPSQVVFRSSSTE
;
A
#
# COMPACT_ATOMS: atom_id res chain seq x y z
N MET A 1 48.88 -12.96 1.99
CA MET A 1 48.59 -12.63 0.57
C MET A 1 47.19 -13.06 0.16
N PHE A 2 46.80 -14.34 0.33
CA PHE A 2 45.44 -14.82 0.00
C PHE A 2 44.30 -14.11 0.76
N LEU A 3 44.35 -14.06 2.10
CA LEU A 3 43.38 -13.34 2.94
C LEU A 3 43.16 -11.86 2.56
N GLN A 4 44.23 -11.17 2.14
CA GLN A 4 44.18 -9.77 1.76
C GLN A 4 43.50 -9.58 0.39
N MET A 5 43.67 -10.55 -0.50
CA MET A 5 43.02 -10.58 -1.82
C MET A 5 41.52 -10.92 -1.67
N ASP A 6 41.17 -11.84 -0.78
CA ASP A 6 39.77 -12.17 -0.46
C ASP A 6 39.03 -10.98 0.15
N MET A 7 39.67 -10.26 1.08
CA MET A 7 39.12 -9.05 1.68
C MET A 7 38.92 -7.94 0.65
N LEU A 8 39.85 -7.78 -0.29
CA LEU A 8 39.73 -6.82 -1.39
C LEU A 8 38.56 -7.19 -2.32
N LEU A 9 38.38 -8.47 -2.64
CA LEU A 9 37.28 -8.94 -3.48
C LEU A 9 35.91 -8.74 -2.80
N LEU A 10 35.80 -8.95 -1.49
CA LEU A 10 34.60 -8.66 -0.71
C LEU A 10 34.29 -7.15 -0.66
N PHE A 11 35.32 -6.32 -0.54
CA PHE A 11 35.16 -4.87 -0.56
C PHE A 11 34.68 -4.38 -1.95
N VAL A 12 35.31 -4.86 -3.02
CA VAL A 12 34.91 -4.51 -4.39
C VAL A 12 33.49 -5.01 -4.70
N SER A 13 33.13 -6.22 -4.27
CA SER A 13 31.80 -6.77 -4.53
C SER A 13 30.70 -6.01 -3.79
N THR A 14 30.90 -5.67 -2.52
CA THR A 14 29.96 -4.86 -1.72
C THR A 14 29.84 -3.44 -2.27
N TRP A 15 30.95 -2.84 -2.72
CA TRP A 15 30.96 -1.53 -3.35
C TRP A 15 30.19 -1.53 -4.68
N VAL A 16 30.46 -2.50 -5.56
CA VAL A 16 29.71 -2.67 -6.82
C VAL A 16 28.22 -2.91 -6.54
N HIS A 17 27.87 -3.70 -5.53
CA HIS A 17 26.47 -3.93 -5.15
C HIS A 17 25.77 -2.64 -4.70
N SER A 18 26.47 -1.79 -3.94
CA SER A 18 25.92 -0.50 -3.49
C SER A 18 25.70 0.49 -4.63
N VAL A 19 26.59 0.49 -5.64
CA VAL A 19 26.52 1.38 -6.80
C VAL A 19 25.41 0.96 -7.77
N LEU A 20 25.14 -0.35 -7.86
CA LEU A 20 24.12 -0.91 -8.75
C LEU A 20 22.74 -1.05 -8.11
N SER A 21 22.59 -0.74 -6.82
CA SER A 21 21.29 -0.85 -6.16
C SER A 21 20.39 0.31 -6.57
N ASP A 22 19.23 -0.01 -7.14
CA ASP A 22 18.19 0.97 -7.41
C ASP A 22 17.62 1.50 -6.08
N GLU A 23 17.37 2.81 -6.02
CA GLU A 23 16.74 3.48 -4.88
C GLU A 23 15.29 3.84 -5.21
N LEU A 24 14.36 3.44 -4.33
CA LEU A 24 12.97 3.89 -4.42
C LEU A 24 12.88 5.33 -3.89
N ILE A 25 12.53 6.28 -4.76
CA ILE A 25 12.38 7.70 -4.41
C ILE A 25 10.91 8.10 -4.21
N LEU A 26 10.00 7.51 -4.99
CA LEU A 26 8.57 7.86 -4.97
C LEU A 26 7.71 6.65 -5.35
N ALA A 27 6.59 6.47 -4.65
CA ALA A 27 5.53 5.54 -5.02
C ALA A 27 4.22 6.29 -5.25
N GLN A 28 3.64 6.16 -6.44
CA GLN A 28 2.29 6.64 -6.74
C GLN A 28 1.36 5.45 -6.92
N ILE A 29 0.27 5.41 -6.15
CA ILE A 29 -0.60 4.24 -6.07
C ILE A 29 -2.02 4.68 -6.40
N VAL A 30 -2.64 4.00 -7.36
CA VAL A 30 -4.05 4.18 -7.71
C VAL A 30 -4.75 2.86 -7.44
N PHE A 31 -5.78 2.90 -6.59
CA PHE A 31 -6.61 1.74 -6.28
C PHE A 31 -8.08 2.14 -6.29
N ARG A 32 -8.94 1.17 -6.61
CA ARG A 32 -10.39 1.32 -6.56
C ARG A 32 -10.86 1.33 -5.12
N HIS A 33 -12.02 1.95 -4.87
CA HIS A 33 -12.78 1.77 -3.64
C HIS A 33 -12.99 0.27 -3.31
N GLY A 34 -13.15 -0.06 -2.03
CA GLY A 34 -13.53 -1.40 -1.59
C GLY A 34 -14.97 -1.78 -1.99
N ASP A 35 -15.39 -3.01 -1.71
CA ASP A 35 -16.74 -3.48 -2.05
C ASP A 35 -17.84 -2.55 -1.50
N ARG A 36 -18.70 -2.07 -2.41
CA ARG A 36 -19.84 -1.19 -2.13
C ARG A 36 -21.16 -1.95 -2.27
N ALA A 37 -22.20 -1.45 -1.61
CA ALA A 37 -23.58 -1.86 -1.88
C ALA A 37 -23.91 -1.56 -3.35
N PRO A 38 -24.73 -2.39 -4.03
CA PRO A 38 -25.07 -2.16 -5.43
C PRO A 38 -25.84 -0.85 -5.63
N MET A 39 -25.84 -0.35 -6.87
CA MET A 39 -26.53 0.88 -7.24
C MET A 39 -28.05 0.74 -7.16
N ALA A 40 -28.74 1.86 -6.97
CA ALA A 40 -30.20 1.87 -6.96
C ALA A 40 -30.79 1.30 -8.26
N GLY A 41 -31.82 0.45 -8.13
CA GLY A 41 -32.46 -0.23 -9.26
C GLY A 41 -31.81 -1.56 -9.66
N SER A 42 -30.68 -1.94 -9.05
CA SER A 42 -30.04 -3.26 -9.25
C SER A 42 -30.31 -4.25 -8.12
N THR A 43 -31.15 -3.89 -7.15
CA THR A 43 -31.44 -4.70 -5.96
C THR A 43 -32.93 -4.76 -5.65
N SER A 44 -33.33 -5.84 -4.96
CA SER A 44 -34.68 -5.99 -4.41
C SER A 44 -34.82 -5.20 -3.09
N VAL A 45 -36.06 -5.04 -2.59
CA VAL A 45 -36.35 -4.30 -1.35
C VAL A 45 -35.63 -4.92 -0.14
N GLU A 46 -35.49 -6.25 -0.13
CA GLU A 46 -34.83 -7.01 0.94
C GLU A 46 -33.33 -6.70 1.06
N SER A 47 -32.71 -6.12 0.04
CA SER A 47 -31.29 -5.73 0.06
C SER A 47 -30.96 -4.71 1.15
N GLU A 48 -31.94 -3.93 1.61
CA GLU A 48 -31.78 -2.96 2.70
C GLU A 48 -31.43 -3.64 4.03
N ASN A 49 -31.81 -4.91 4.22
CA ASN A 49 -31.41 -5.71 5.39
C ASN A 49 -29.92 -6.09 5.37
N TYR A 50 -29.29 -6.11 4.20
CA TYR A 50 -27.88 -6.50 4.04
C TYR A 50 -26.95 -5.29 3.94
N PHE A 51 -27.45 -4.16 3.42
CA PHE A 51 -26.69 -2.93 3.22
C PHE A 51 -27.18 -1.82 4.14
N PHE A 52 -26.96 -1.97 5.44
CA PHE A 52 -27.45 -1.03 6.47
C PHE A 52 -26.96 0.41 6.31
N ARG A 53 -25.82 0.64 5.64
CA ARG A 53 -25.31 1.99 5.36
C ARG A 53 -26.05 2.67 4.21
N GLY A 54 -26.84 1.92 3.44
CA GLY A 54 -27.50 2.39 2.24
C GLY A 54 -26.82 1.90 0.95
N LYS A 55 -27.46 2.23 -0.16
CA LYS A 55 -27.02 1.87 -1.52
C LYS A 55 -25.74 2.64 -1.87
N GLU A 56 -24.89 2.03 -2.69
CA GLU A 56 -23.59 2.59 -3.13
C GLU A 56 -22.55 2.83 -2.03
N GLN A 57 -22.90 2.65 -0.76
CA GLN A 57 -22.00 2.84 0.37
C GLN A 57 -21.04 1.67 0.55
N LEU A 58 -19.89 1.91 1.18
CA LEU A 58 -18.94 0.86 1.53
C LEU A 58 -19.56 -0.20 2.45
N THR A 59 -19.38 -1.46 2.09
CA THR A 59 -19.75 -2.60 2.93
C THR A 59 -18.73 -2.80 4.05
N ASN A 60 -19.08 -3.55 5.10
CA ASN A 60 -18.09 -3.96 6.12
C ASN A 60 -16.91 -4.71 5.50
N LYS A 61 -17.19 -5.55 4.49
CA LYS A 61 -16.16 -6.25 3.73
C LYS A 61 -15.28 -5.29 2.94
N GLY A 62 -15.86 -4.27 2.30
CA GLY A 62 -15.13 -3.22 1.59
C GLY A 62 -14.19 -2.42 2.50
N LEU A 63 -14.63 -2.10 3.71
CA LEU A 63 -13.80 -1.46 4.72
C LEU A 63 -12.63 -2.36 5.15
N GLN A 64 -12.91 -3.65 5.39
CA GLN A 64 -11.88 -4.62 5.75
C GLN A 64 -10.83 -4.78 4.64
N GLN A 65 -11.26 -4.85 3.37
CA GLN A 65 -10.35 -4.90 2.22
C GLN A 65 -9.44 -3.66 2.14
N ALA A 66 -10.00 -2.47 2.37
CA ALA A 66 -9.21 -1.23 2.38
C ALA A 66 -8.18 -1.23 3.53
N HIS A 67 -8.54 -1.75 4.69
CA HIS A 67 -7.62 -1.90 5.83
C HIS A 67 -6.49 -2.90 5.51
N GLU A 68 -6.82 -4.06 4.93
CA GLU A 68 -5.84 -5.08 4.52
C GLU A 68 -4.88 -4.55 3.45
N LEU A 69 -5.38 -3.77 2.49
CA LEU A 69 -4.55 -3.04 1.54
C LEU A 69 -3.59 -2.10 2.28
N GLY A 70 -4.08 -1.30 3.22
CA GLY A 70 -3.26 -0.43 4.06
C GLY A 70 -2.14 -1.18 4.79
N LEU A 71 -2.45 -2.35 5.39
CA LEU A 71 -1.45 -3.21 6.03
C LEU A 71 -0.42 -3.77 5.04
N SER A 72 -0.83 -4.10 3.83
CA SER A 72 0.09 -4.53 2.77
C SER A 72 1.03 -3.39 2.33
N LEU A 73 0.49 -2.18 2.19
CA LEU A 73 1.28 -1.00 1.83
C LEU A 73 2.25 -0.61 2.95
N ARG A 74 1.83 -0.68 4.21
CA ARG A 74 2.70 -0.48 5.38
C ARG A 74 3.85 -1.49 5.36
N ARG A 75 3.57 -2.78 5.16
CA ARG A 75 4.63 -3.80 5.06
C ARG A 75 5.61 -3.53 3.94
N ARG A 76 5.13 -3.04 2.79
CA ARG A 76 6.00 -2.75 1.65
C ARG A 76 6.85 -1.49 1.82
N TYR A 77 6.30 -0.43 2.42
CA TYR A 77 6.92 0.89 2.39
C TYR A 77 7.40 1.39 3.75
N VAL A 78 6.83 0.95 4.86
CA VAL A 78 7.31 1.31 6.20
C VAL A 78 8.33 0.28 6.68
N ASP A 79 8.01 -1.01 6.61
CA ASP A 79 8.89 -2.05 7.15
C ASP A 79 10.18 -2.22 6.31
N SER A 80 10.19 -1.75 5.06
CA SER A 80 11.41 -1.64 4.23
C SER A 80 12.26 -0.40 4.52
N GLY A 81 11.77 0.52 5.35
CA GLY A 81 12.45 1.78 5.69
C GLY A 81 12.22 2.94 4.72
N PHE A 82 11.40 2.77 3.67
CA PHE A 82 11.11 3.86 2.72
C PHE A 82 10.28 5.01 3.34
N LEU A 83 9.36 4.70 4.24
CA LEU A 83 8.53 5.66 4.99
C LEU A 83 8.76 5.52 6.50
N ASP A 84 8.63 6.63 7.24
CA ASP A 84 8.75 6.61 8.70
C ASP A 84 7.54 5.92 9.36
N GLY A 85 7.81 5.02 10.30
CA GLY A 85 6.76 4.24 10.98
C GLY A 85 5.82 5.05 11.87
N ARG A 86 6.14 6.31 12.19
CA ARG A 86 5.28 7.20 12.99
C ARG A 86 4.21 7.90 12.17
N TYR A 87 4.20 7.72 10.84
CA TYR A 87 3.42 8.50 9.88
C TYR A 87 3.78 9.99 9.92
N LEU A 88 4.50 10.46 8.90
CA LEU A 88 4.82 11.87 8.73
C LEU A 88 3.96 12.45 7.60
N PRO A 89 3.09 13.46 7.87
CA PRO A 89 2.26 14.08 6.84
C PRO A 89 3.04 14.69 5.66
N SER A 90 4.33 14.98 5.83
CA SER A 90 5.21 15.44 4.76
C SER A 90 5.62 14.35 3.76
N GLN A 91 5.44 13.07 4.10
CA GLN A 91 5.85 11.92 3.28
C GLN A 91 4.69 11.26 2.53
N VAL A 92 3.44 11.45 2.99
CA VAL A 92 2.28 10.71 2.48
C VAL A 92 1.13 11.68 2.19
N VAL A 93 0.56 11.58 1.00
CA VAL A 93 -0.60 12.35 0.57
C VAL A 93 -1.69 11.39 0.10
N PHE A 94 -2.92 11.58 0.61
CA PHE A 94 -4.09 10.84 0.17
C PHE A 94 -5.04 11.74 -0.62
N ARG A 95 -5.57 11.22 -1.71
CA ARG A 95 -6.62 11.87 -2.50
C ARG A 95 -7.64 10.83 -2.93
N SER A 96 -8.92 11.14 -2.74
CA SER A 96 -10.04 10.33 -3.20
C SER A 96 -10.90 11.07 -4.23
N SER A 97 -11.75 10.33 -4.94
CA SER A 97 -12.90 10.92 -5.62
C SER A 97 -13.91 11.47 -4.59
N SER A 98 -14.87 12.26 -5.07
CA SER A 98 -15.94 12.85 -4.26
C SER A 98 -17.08 11.88 -3.91
N THR A 99 -16.97 10.61 -4.29
CA THR A 99 -17.99 9.58 -4.04
C THR A 99 -17.74 8.91 -2.71
N GLU A 100 -18.75 8.81 -1.84
CA GLU A 100 -18.71 7.93 -0.65
C GLU A 100 -18.49 6.47 -1.03
#